data_AF-A0A844X1R8-F1
#
_entry.id   AF-A0A844X1R8-F1
#
_cell.length_a   1.000
_cell.length_b   1.000
_cell.length_c   1.000
_cell.angle_alpha   90.00
_cell.angle_beta   90.00
_cell.angle_gamma   90.00
#
_symmetry.space_group_name_H-M   'P 1'
#
loop_
_entity.id
_entity.type
_entity.pdbx_description
1 polymer ?
#
loop_
_entity_poly.entity_id
_entity_poly.type
_entity_poly.pdbx_seq_one_letter_code
_entity_poly.pdbx_strand_id
1 'polypeptide(L)' 'MLITSIRDYVQLKGRAPLQDIARHFHLPESATEQMLRFWIKKGVIKLIAQDQPLPCQANQCRSCISCGLTSQLEYVWA' A
#
# COMPACT_ATOMS: atom_id res chain seq x y z
N MET A 1 4.56 -3.15 -21.48
CA MET A 1 5.59 -3.82 -20.66
C MET A 1 5.11 -3.79 -19.21
N LEU A 2 5.38 -4.83 -18.41
CA LEU A 2 4.72 -5.03 -17.11
C LEU A 2 4.84 -3.81 -16.16
N ILE A 3 5.97 -3.12 -16.18
CA ILE A 3 6.21 -1.91 -15.37
C ILE A 3 5.34 -0.71 -15.73
N THR A 4 4.96 -0.55 -17.00
CA THR A 4 4.04 0.52 -17.44
C THR A 4 2.60 0.17 -17.07
N SER A 5 2.22 -1.10 -17.13
CA SER A 5 0.89 -1.56 -16.71
C SER A 5 0.63 -1.34 -15.21
N ILE A 6 1.64 -1.55 -14.35
CA ILE A 6 1.54 -1.23 -12.91
C ILE A 6 1.32 0.27 -12.72
N ARG A 7 2.07 1.11 -13.45
CA ARG A 7 1.91 2.56 -13.42
C ARG A 7 0.50 2.97 -13.84
N ASP A 8 0.02 2.45 -14.97
CA ASP A 8 -1.30 2.78 -15.51
C ASP A 8 -2.41 2.28 -14.56
N TYR A 9 -2.22 1.14 -13.89
CA TYR A 9 -3.12 0.65 -12.84
C TYR A 9 -3.19 1.60 -11.63
N VAL A 10 -2.05 2.05 -11.11
CA VAL A 10 -2.01 3.02 -10.00
C VAL A 10 -2.64 4.35 -10.42
N GLN A 11 -2.42 4.78 -11.67
CA GLN A 11 -3.03 5.99 -12.24
C GLN A 11 -4.56 5.87 -12.32
N LEU A 12 -5.09 4.76 -12.83
CA LEU A 12 -6.54 4.52 -12.96
C LEU A 12 -7.24 4.43 -11.59
N LYS A 13 -6.59 3.82 -10.60
CA LYS A 13 -7.13 3.69 -9.25
C LYS A 13 -6.94 4.95 -8.40
N GLY A 14 -5.97 5.79 -8.74
CA GLY A 14 -5.54 6.95 -7.95
C GLY A 14 -4.76 6.56 -6.68
N ARG A 15 -5.24 5.56 -5.94
CA ARG A 15 -4.59 4.94 -4.78
C ARG A 15 -4.78 3.43 -4.79
N ALA A 16 -3.75 2.68 -4.44
CA ALA A 16 -3.83 1.23 -4.30
C ALA A 16 -2.84 0.71 -3.24
N PRO A 17 -3.25 -0.24 -2.37
CA PRO A 17 -2.34 -0.89 -1.44
C PRO A 17 -1.43 -1.89 -2.17
N LEU A 18 -0.25 -2.15 -1.61
CA LEU A 18 0.73 -3.09 -2.19
C LEU A 18 0.11 -4.46 -2.49
N GLN A 19 -0.67 -4.98 -1.55
CA GLN A 19 -1.32 -6.29 -1.65
C GLN A 19 -2.26 -6.39 -2.84
N ASP A 20 -3.06 -5.36 -3.11
CA ASP A 20 -3.97 -5.39 -4.26
C ASP A 20 -3.21 -5.33 -5.58
N ILE A 21 -2.13 -4.56 -5.65
CA ILE A 21 -1.28 -4.51 -6.85
C ILE A 21 -0.63 -5.88 -7.06
N ALA A 22 -0.01 -6.44 -6.02
CA ALA A 22 0.62 -7.76 -6.05
C ALA A 22 -0.37 -8.85 -6.50
N ARG A 23 -1.57 -8.85 -5.94
CA ARG A 23 -2.65 -9.79 -6.29
C ARG A 23 -3.15 -9.61 -7.72
N HIS A 24 -3.30 -8.36 -8.18
CA HIS A 24 -3.78 -8.07 -9.54
C HIS A 24 -2.79 -8.54 -10.61
N PHE A 25 -1.50 -8.36 -10.37
CA PHE A 25 -0.44 -8.77 -11.30
C PHE A 25 0.08 -10.19 -11.06
N HIS A 26 -0.47 -10.90 -10.07
CA HIS A 26 0.00 -12.23 -9.63
C HIS A 26 1.51 -12.25 -9.32
N LEU A 27 2.01 -11.17 -8.73
CA LEU A 27 3.41 -11.00 -8.37
C LEU A 27 3.58 -11.05 -6.86
N PRO A 28 4.74 -11.51 -6.36
CA PRO A 28 5.05 -11.38 -4.94
C PRO A 28 5.18 -9.89 -4.58
N GLU A 29 4.83 -9.56 -3.34
CA GLU A 29 4.88 -8.17 -2.83
C GLU A 29 6.28 -7.58 -2.96
N SER A 30 7.33 -8.37 -2.71
CA SER A 30 8.73 -7.94 -2.83
C SER A 30 9.13 -7.51 -4.25
N ALA A 31 8.63 -8.21 -5.28
CA ALA A 31 8.86 -7.84 -6.68
C ALA A 31 8.05 -6.60 -7.05
N THR A 32 6.79 -6.56 -6.62
CA THR A 32 5.88 -5.42 -6.84
C THR A 32 6.41 -4.14 -6.21
N GLU A 33 6.94 -4.24 -4.99
CA GLU A 33 7.59 -3.15 -4.27
C GLU A 33 8.81 -2.64 -5.02
N GLN A 34 9.69 -3.52 -5.52
CA GLN A 34 10.83 -3.09 -6.35
C GLN A 34 10.38 -2.34 -7.60
N MET A 35 9.33 -2.80 -8.27
CA MET A 35 8.78 -2.12 -9.45
C MET A 35 8.18 -0.76 -9.10
N LEU A 36 7.47 -0.64 -7.98
CA LEU A 36 6.91 0.63 -7.51
C LEU A 36 8.01 1.59 -7.03
N ARG A 37 9.07 1.09 -6.38
CA ARG A 37 10.23 1.89 -5.96
C ARG A 37 10.89 2.60 -7.13
N PHE A 38 10.91 1.99 -8.32
CA PHE A 38 11.41 2.65 -9.53
C PHE A 38 10.58 3.90 -9.87
N TRP A 39 9.24 3.81 -9.79
CA TRP A 39 8.34 4.94 -10.04
C TRP A 39 8.34 5.97 -8.92
N ILE A 40 8.56 5.54 -7.68
CA ILE A 40 8.77 6.44 -6.53
C ILE A 40 10.03 7.28 -6.72
N LYS A 41 11.15 6.66 -7.12
CA LYS A 41 12.38 7.38 -7.44
C LYS A 41 12.20 8.39 -8.59
N LYS A 42 11.29 8.11 -9.52
CA LYS A 42 10.92 9.03 -10.60
C LYS A 42 9.91 10.11 -10.17
N GLY A 43 9.32 10.00 -8.98
CA GLY A 43 8.31 10.95 -8.49
C GLY A 43 6.92 10.78 -9.09
N VAL A 44 6.65 9.67 -9.78
CA VAL A 44 5.33 9.40 -10.42
C VAL A 44 4.34 8.79 -9.42
N ILE A 45 4.84 8.04 -8.45
CA ILE A 45 4.05 7.38 -7.40
C ILE A 45 4.61 7.83 -6.06
N LYS A 46 3.74 8.14 -5.11
CA LYS A 46 4.10 8.45 -3.72
C LYS A 46 3.67 7.29 -2.82
N LEU A 47 4.57 6.85 -1.95
CA LEU A 47 4.25 5.93 -0.87
C LEU A 47 3.68 6.76 0.28
N ILE A 48 2.45 6.46 0.68
CA ILE A 48 1.84 7.01 1.89
C ILE A 48 1.70 5.85 2.87
N ALA A 49 2.43 5.94 3.97
CA ALA A 49 2.15 5.11 5.12
C ALA A 49 0.90 5.70 5.79
N GLN A 50 -0.25 5.03 5.66
CA GLN A 50 -1.36 5.32 6.56
C GLN A 50 -1.00 4.74 7.94
N ASP A 51 -0.24 5.53 8.70
CA ASP A 51 -0.23 5.40 10.15
C ASP A 51 -1.57 6.01 10.60
N GLN A 52 -2.63 5.23 10.49
CA GLN A 52 -3.90 5.59 11.12
C GLN A 52 -3.82 5.02 12.53
N PRO A 53 -3.42 5.81 13.55
CA PRO A 53 -3.69 5.44 14.91
C PRO A 53 -5.21 5.39 15.01
N LEU A 54 -5.78 4.19 14.97
CA LEU A 54 -7.08 3.98 15.57
C LEU A 54 -6.95 4.52 17.00
N PRO A 55 -7.75 5.54 17.41
CA PRO A 55 -7.79 5.90 18.81
C PRO A 55 -8.45 4.72 19.51
N CYS A 56 -7.64 3.73 19.91
CA CYS A 56 -7.98 2.88 21.03
C CYS A 56 -8.06 3.81 22.24
N GLN A 57 -9.22 4.47 22.38
CA GLN A 57 -9.55 5.26 23.54
C GLN A 57 -9.47 4.30 24.72
N ALA A 58 -8.37 4.44 25.46
CA ALA A 58 -7.96 3.59 26.54
C ALA A 58 -9.04 3.58 27.63
N ASN A 59 -10.02 2.67 27.52
CA ASN A 59 -10.79 2.12 28.64
C ASN A 59 -11.85 1.05 28.30
N GLN A 60 -11.99 0.57 27.05
CA GLN A 60 -13.05 -0.40 26.70
C GLN A 60 -12.60 -1.74 26.12
N CYS A 61 -11.30 -2.07 26.15
CA CYS A 61 -10.82 -3.37 25.66
C CYS A 61 -10.46 -4.30 26.84
N ARG A 62 -11.44 -5.05 27.36
CA ARG A 62 -11.20 -6.16 28.32
C ARG A 62 -11.11 -7.54 27.65
N SER A 63 -11.21 -7.67 26.33
CA SER A 63 -11.17 -9.01 25.70
C SER A 63 -10.84 -9.06 24.20
N CYS A 64 -9.88 -8.27 23.71
CA CYS A 64 -9.32 -8.50 22.36
C CYS A 64 -7.80 -8.63 22.43
N ILE A 65 -7.34 -9.87 22.33
CA ILE A 65 -5.94 -10.23 22.11
C ILE A 65 -5.61 -9.90 20.64
N SER A 66 -4.60 -9.06 20.43
CA SER A 66 -4.09 -8.54 19.15
C SER A 66 -4.93 -7.46 18.45
N CYS A 67 -4.69 -6.19 18.82
CA CYS A 67 -4.84 -5.11 17.84
C CYS A 67 -3.63 -5.22 16.89
N GLY A 68 -3.81 -5.95 15.79
CA GLY A 68 -2.87 -5.90 14.68
C GLY A 68 -2.91 -4.51 14.06
N LEU A 69 -1.90 -3.70 14.34
CA LEU A 69 -1.59 -2.51 13.56
C LEU A 69 -1.25 -2.98 12.14
N THR A 70 -2.25 -3.08 11.27
CA THR A 70 -1.98 -3.21 9.84
C THR A 70 -1.58 -1.83 9.34
N SER A 71 -0.29 -1.50 9.46
CA SER A 71 0.30 -0.38 8.72
C SER A 71 0.15 -0.70 7.24
N GLN A 72 -0.95 -0.23 6.65
CA GLN A 72 -1.26 -0.52 5.27
C GLN A 72 -0.51 0.48 4.38
N LEU A 73 0.57 -0.01 3.75
CA LEU A 73 1.34 0.77 2.79
C LEU A 73 0.48 1.02 1.55
N GLU A 74 0.06 2.27 1.36
CA GLU A 74 -0.69 2.71 0.19
C GLU A 74 0.22 3.45 -0.80
N TYR A 75 0.06 3.13 -2.08
CA TYR A 75 0.73 3.80 -3.19
C TYR A 75 -0.27 4.69 -3.89
N VAL A 76 0.03 5.98 -3.96
CA VAL A 76 -0.84 7.02 -4.52
C VAL A 76 -0.18 7.66 -5.73
N TRP A 77 -0.97 7.97 -6.76
CA TRP A 77 -0.51 8.71 -7.92
C TRP A 77 -0.10 10.14 -7.52
N ALA A 78 1.09 10.56 -7.95
CA ALA A 78 1.75 11.78 -7.46
C ALA A 78 1.27 13.08 -8.12
#